data_AF-A0AAD2G2G5-F1
#
_entry.id   AF-A0AAD2G2G5-F1
#
_cell.length_a   1.000
_cell.length_b   1.000
_cell.length_c   1.000
_cell.angle_alpha   90.00
_cell.angle_beta   90.00
_cell.angle_gamma   90.00
#
_symmetry.space_group_name_H-M   'P 1'
#
loop_
_entity.id
_entity.type
_entity.pdbx_description
1 polymer ?
#
loop_
_entity_poly.entity_id
_entity_poly.type
_entity_poly.pdbx_seq_one_letter_code
_entity_poly.pdbx_strand_id
1 'polypeptide(L)'
;MATANEQAAHLITNSYFLTESAANLDPKIAEQNRIIAEQKKAFEERQAAENSKTPSELVVETWATVTKIPDYQKVAGEILFRRIFELNGDALAIFSFAQDYKPDDDALYKDPKFTAHSAGVVGTVTAAVGLLESGDMTTLVSVLKDLGGKHAKFNFTKVHYDLVGGSLLYTLEKALGDAFTPKVKESWVGVYDVISQQMMVGAAEAKALSHLSEEEKAEKKVAEAIVSGSYLLTEAAANKDKEIAEQNRLIAEQRKRFEQTGTSKTPNELVVETWATVTKIPDYQKVAGEILFRRIFELNGDALAIFSFAQDYKPDDDALYKDPKFTAHASAVVGTVTAAVGLLKAEDMTTLVSVLKDLGGKHAKFNFTKVQYDLVGGSLLYTLEKALGDAFTPGVKESWVGVYGVISEQMMAGAAEAKANSLAEKDEDVLWV
;
A
#
# COMPACT_ATOMS: atom_id res chain seq x y z
N MET A 1 -20.09 28.35 6.09
CA MET A 1 -20.05 28.28 7.55
C MET A 1 -18.77 27.55 7.90
N ALA A 2 -17.72 28.28 8.26
CA ALA A 2 -16.45 27.70 8.67
C ALA A 2 -16.67 26.86 9.95
N THR A 3 -16.08 25.67 10.00
CA THR A 3 -16.20 24.76 11.14
C THR A 3 -15.39 25.31 12.33
N ALA A 4 -15.76 24.92 13.55
CA ALA A 4 -15.12 25.37 14.79
C ALA A 4 -13.58 25.14 14.80
N ASN A 5 -13.06 24.22 13.98
CA ASN A 5 -11.64 23.97 13.81
C ASN A 5 -10.89 25.06 13.01
N GLU A 6 -11.51 25.69 12.02
CA GLU A 6 -10.87 26.81 11.29
C GLU A 6 -10.77 28.07 12.17
N GLN A 7 -11.74 28.28 13.07
CA GLN A 7 -11.68 29.37 14.05
C GLN A 7 -10.64 29.11 15.16
N ALA A 8 -10.41 27.85 15.54
CA ALA A 8 -9.37 27.48 16.49
C ALA A 8 -7.95 27.71 15.91
N ALA A 9 -7.73 27.34 14.64
CA ALA A 9 -6.45 27.58 13.96
C ALA A 9 -6.13 29.08 13.81
N HIS A 10 -7.14 29.91 13.53
CA HIS A 10 -6.96 31.34 13.32
C HIS A 10 -6.72 32.15 14.61
N LEU A 11 -7.10 31.60 15.77
CA LEU A 11 -6.81 32.19 17.09
C LEU A 11 -5.40 31.86 17.60
N ILE A 12 -4.81 30.75 17.14
CA ILE A 12 -3.48 30.28 17.58
C ILE A 12 -2.35 31.13 16.98
N THR A 13 -2.55 31.75 15.81
CA THR A 13 -1.49 32.54 15.15
C THR A 13 -1.36 33.98 15.68
N ASN A 14 -2.32 34.48 16.47
CA ASN A 14 -2.42 35.91 16.79
C ASN A 14 -2.15 36.30 18.26
N SER A 15 -1.66 35.39 19.12
CA SER A 15 -1.40 35.69 20.54
C SER A 15 0.07 35.62 20.97
N TYR A 16 1.01 35.81 20.04
CA TYR A 16 2.39 36.16 20.41
C TYR A 16 2.42 37.64 20.78
N PHE A 17 2.19 37.96 22.05
CA PHE A 17 2.74 39.10 22.81
C PHE A 17 1.90 39.29 24.06
N LEU A 18 2.28 38.65 25.18
CA LEU A 18 2.14 39.24 26.53
C LEU A 18 3.12 38.55 27.48
N THR A 19 4.24 39.24 27.72
CA THR A 19 5.18 38.97 28.81
C THR A 19 4.57 39.34 30.17
N GLU A 20 4.92 38.57 31.19
CA GLU A 20 4.81 38.81 32.64
C GLU A 20 4.16 40.14 33.10
N SER A 21 2.88 40.09 33.43
CA SER A 21 2.28 40.95 34.47
C SER A 21 1.01 40.29 35.02
N ALA A 22 1.22 39.27 35.85
CA ALA A 22 0.14 38.57 36.53
C ALA A 22 -0.24 39.33 37.82
N ALA A 23 -1.27 40.19 37.76
CA ALA A 23 -1.96 40.65 38.97
C ALA A 23 -3.41 41.15 38.80
N ASN A 24 -3.96 41.25 37.58
CA ASN A 24 -5.34 41.76 37.42
C ASN A 24 -6.04 41.30 36.12
N LEU A 25 -5.84 40.06 35.71
CA LEU A 25 -6.63 39.48 34.62
C LEU A 25 -8.06 39.24 35.12
N ASP A 26 -9.04 39.81 34.41
CA ASP A 26 -10.47 39.52 34.56
C ASP A 26 -10.66 38.01 34.81
N PRO A 27 -11.38 37.59 35.87
CA PRO A 27 -11.64 36.18 36.16
C PRO A 27 -12.12 35.38 34.93
N LYS A 28 -12.80 36.01 33.98
CA LYS A 28 -13.22 35.39 32.72
C LYS A 28 -12.06 35.08 31.79
N ILE A 29 -11.02 35.92 31.73
CA ILE A 29 -9.82 35.68 30.90
C ILE A 29 -8.96 34.60 31.54
N ALA A 30 -8.83 34.60 32.87
CA ALA A 30 -8.12 33.54 33.59
C ALA A 30 -8.78 32.17 33.37
N GLU A 31 -10.11 32.10 33.41
CA GLU A 31 -10.86 30.88 33.13
C GLU A 31 -10.74 30.45 31.66
N GLN A 32 -10.81 31.39 30.72
CA GLN A 32 -10.62 31.11 29.29
C GLN A 32 -9.22 30.52 29.01
N ASN A 33 -8.18 31.09 29.61
CA ASN A 33 -6.80 30.60 29.46
C ASN A 33 -6.63 29.20 30.08
N ARG A 34 -7.32 28.92 31.18
CA ARG A 34 -7.34 27.58 31.79
C ARG A 34 -7.97 26.56 30.84
N ILE A 35 -9.12 26.87 30.25
CA ILE A 35 -9.81 26.00 29.27
C ILE A 35 -8.90 25.75 28.05
N ILE A 36 -8.23 26.79 27.52
CA ILE A 36 -7.32 26.64 26.38
C ILE A 36 -6.13 25.74 26.74
N ALA A 37 -5.55 25.89 27.93
CA ALA A 37 -4.43 25.06 28.39
C ALA A 37 -4.85 23.60 28.57
N GLU A 38 -6.04 23.35 29.13
CA GLU A 38 -6.61 22.00 29.26
C GLU A 38 -6.89 21.36 27.90
N GLN A 39 -7.46 22.11 26.95
CA GLN A 39 -7.69 21.64 25.58
C GLN A 39 -6.38 21.31 24.84
N LYS A 40 -5.37 22.17 24.98
CA LYS A 40 -4.04 21.95 24.39
C LYS A 40 -3.39 20.68 24.95
N LYS A 41 -3.40 20.51 26.28
CA LYS A 41 -2.86 19.32 26.93
C LYS A 41 -3.58 18.05 26.48
N ALA A 42 -4.92 18.07 26.42
CA ALA A 42 -5.71 16.95 25.94
C ALA A 42 -5.41 16.59 24.46
N PHE A 43 -5.19 17.61 23.62
CA PHE A 43 -4.77 17.41 22.22
C PHE A 43 -3.39 16.75 22.11
N GLU A 44 -2.42 17.23 22.88
CA GLU A 44 -1.05 16.68 22.89
C GLU A 44 -1.00 15.24 23.41
N GLU A 45 -1.73 14.94 24.50
CA GLU A 45 -1.83 13.58 25.05
C GLU A 45 -2.49 12.62 24.06
N ARG A 46 -3.55 13.07 23.38
CA ARG A 46 -4.23 12.29 22.34
C ARG A 46 -3.31 12.03 21.14
N GLN A 47 -2.60 13.05 20.66
CA GLN A 47 -1.66 12.91 19.55
C GLN A 47 -0.52 11.95 19.91
N ALA A 48 0.01 12.04 21.14
CA ALA A 48 1.04 11.11 21.61
C ALA A 48 0.53 9.66 21.66
N ALA A 49 -0.69 9.43 22.14
CA ALA A 49 -1.32 8.11 22.18
C ALA A 49 -1.60 7.55 20.77
N GLU A 50 -2.00 8.39 19.81
CA GLU A 50 -2.17 7.99 18.42
C GLU A 50 -0.82 7.67 17.75
N ASN A 51 0.22 8.47 18.00
CA ASN A 51 1.54 8.26 17.43
C ASN A 51 2.26 7.01 17.96
N SER A 52 1.88 6.49 19.13
CA SER A 52 2.40 5.22 19.64
C SER A 52 1.81 3.98 18.98
N LYS A 53 0.71 4.14 18.22
CA LYS A 53 0.00 3.03 17.59
C LYS A 53 0.43 2.85 16.13
N THR A 54 0.44 1.60 15.69
CA THR A 54 0.60 1.26 14.27
C THR A 54 -0.62 1.70 13.45
N PRO A 55 -0.46 1.89 12.13
CA PRO A 55 -1.61 2.17 11.26
C PRO A 55 -2.73 1.13 11.37
N SER A 56 -2.38 -0.16 11.48
CA SER A 56 -3.33 -1.26 11.61
C SER A 56 -4.15 -1.16 12.90
N GLU A 57 -3.50 -0.87 14.03
CA GLU A 57 -4.19 -0.70 15.32
C GLU A 57 -5.17 0.48 15.28
N LEU A 58 -4.76 1.61 14.70
CA LEU A 58 -5.64 2.78 14.54
C LEU A 58 -6.86 2.47 13.66
N VAL A 59 -6.66 1.73 12.56
CA VAL A 59 -7.75 1.31 11.69
C VAL A 59 -8.72 0.38 12.42
N VAL A 60 -8.21 -0.62 13.14
CA VAL A 60 -9.03 -1.57 13.91
C VAL A 60 -9.83 -0.85 15.00
N GLU A 61 -9.19 0.01 15.79
CA GLU A 61 -9.84 0.75 16.89
C GLU A 61 -10.91 1.74 16.39
N THR A 62 -10.59 2.47 15.33
CA THR A 62 -11.54 3.44 14.77
C THR A 62 -12.67 2.73 14.05
N TRP A 63 -12.42 1.61 13.37
CA TRP A 63 -13.50 0.78 12.84
C TRP A 63 -14.41 0.23 13.94
N ALA A 64 -13.85 -0.21 15.06
CA ALA A 64 -14.63 -0.64 16.23
C ALA A 64 -15.50 0.48 16.83
N THR A 65 -15.18 1.75 16.55
CA THR A 65 -16.05 2.88 16.89
C THR A 65 -17.18 3.03 15.89
N VAL A 66 -16.90 2.89 14.59
CA VAL A 66 -17.93 2.90 13.53
C VAL A 66 -18.96 1.78 13.74
N THR A 67 -18.54 0.58 14.12
CA THR A 67 -19.46 -0.56 14.31
C THR A 67 -20.44 -0.41 15.47
N LYS A 68 -20.20 0.54 16.38
CA LYS A 68 -21.13 0.88 17.48
C LYS A 68 -22.32 1.72 17.01
N ILE A 69 -22.28 2.28 15.80
CA ILE A 69 -23.40 3.03 15.23
C ILE A 69 -24.55 2.04 14.95
N PRO A 70 -25.79 2.33 15.38
CA PRO A 70 -26.94 1.49 15.03
C PRO A 70 -27.07 1.34 13.51
N ASP A 71 -27.23 0.10 13.03
CA ASP A 71 -27.29 -0.21 11.59
C ASP A 71 -26.07 0.32 10.80
N TYR A 72 -24.87 0.36 11.40
CA TYR A 72 -23.68 0.99 10.80
C TYR A 72 -23.42 0.56 9.35
N GLN A 73 -23.67 -0.70 8.99
CA GLN A 73 -23.46 -1.19 7.62
C GLN A 73 -24.36 -0.48 6.61
N LYS A 74 -25.63 -0.27 6.97
CA LYS A 74 -26.58 0.46 6.10
C LYS A 74 -26.25 1.95 6.07
N VAL A 75 -25.97 2.54 7.24
CA VAL A 75 -25.65 3.97 7.36
C VAL A 75 -24.38 4.32 6.59
N ALA A 76 -23.28 3.62 6.86
CA ALA A 76 -22.02 3.84 6.15
C ALA A 76 -22.15 3.47 4.65
N GLY A 77 -22.89 2.42 4.32
CA GLY A 77 -23.12 2.00 2.94
C GLY A 77 -23.87 3.06 2.14
N GLU A 78 -24.91 3.67 2.72
CA GLU A 78 -25.64 4.76 2.10
C GLU A 78 -24.74 5.98 1.87
N ILE A 79 -24.00 6.43 2.90
CA ILE A 79 -23.09 7.58 2.79
C ILE A 79 -22.03 7.34 1.70
N LEU A 80 -21.43 6.15 1.68
CA LEU A 80 -20.41 5.76 0.71
C LEU A 80 -20.93 5.86 -0.73
N PHE A 81 -22.06 5.23 -1.01
CA PHE A 81 -22.60 5.20 -2.37
C PHE A 81 -23.24 6.51 -2.81
N ARG A 82 -23.86 7.27 -1.88
CA ARG A 82 -24.27 8.66 -2.15
C ARG A 82 -23.07 9.48 -2.63
N ARG A 83 -21.93 9.37 -1.94
CA ARG A 83 -20.72 10.10 -2.31
C ARG A 83 -20.15 9.65 -3.67
N ILE A 84 -20.17 8.34 -3.96
CA ILE A 84 -19.73 7.81 -5.26
C ILE A 84 -20.59 8.37 -6.39
N PHE A 85 -21.93 8.34 -6.25
CA PHE A 85 -22.84 8.81 -7.31
C PHE A 85 -22.87 10.34 -7.44
N GLU A 86 -22.63 11.08 -6.36
CA GLU A 86 -22.43 12.54 -6.40
C GLU A 86 -21.19 12.90 -7.23
N LEU A 87 -20.09 12.16 -7.05
CA LEU A 87 -18.83 12.39 -7.76
C LEU A 87 -18.80 11.82 -9.18
N ASN A 88 -19.54 10.72 -9.41
CA ASN A 88 -19.65 10.05 -10.70
C ASN A 88 -21.02 9.41 -10.88
N GLY A 89 -21.98 10.18 -11.40
CA GLY A 89 -23.35 9.70 -11.64
C GLY A 89 -23.44 8.53 -12.61
N ASP A 90 -22.51 8.43 -13.57
CA ASP A 90 -22.49 7.34 -14.56
C ASP A 90 -22.25 5.96 -13.92
N ALA A 91 -21.69 5.92 -12.70
CA ALA A 91 -21.49 4.69 -11.95
C ALA A 91 -22.80 3.96 -11.64
N LEU A 92 -23.96 4.64 -11.63
CA LEU A 92 -25.27 4.01 -11.46
C LEU A 92 -25.55 2.95 -12.52
N ALA A 93 -25.09 3.16 -13.77
CA ALA A 93 -25.38 2.26 -14.88
C ALA A 93 -24.81 0.85 -14.69
N ILE A 94 -23.86 0.69 -13.77
CA ILE A 94 -23.23 -0.60 -13.41
C ILE A 94 -24.19 -1.46 -12.58
N PHE A 95 -25.11 -0.83 -11.85
CA PHE A 95 -26.01 -1.49 -10.93
C PHE A 95 -27.36 -1.76 -11.61
N SER A 96 -27.64 -3.03 -11.88
CA SER A 96 -28.92 -3.44 -12.50
C SER A 96 -30.17 -3.00 -11.73
N PHE A 97 -30.08 -2.81 -10.41
CA PHE A 97 -31.19 -2.31 -9.59
C PHE A 97 -31.36 -0.77 -9.65
N ALA A 98 -30.41 -0.06 -10.26
CA ALA A 98 -30.36 1.40 -10.25
C ALA A 98 -30.73 2.05 -11.61
N GLN A 99 -31.09 1.24 -12.61
CA GLN A 99 -31.26 1.71 -14.01
C GLN A 99 -32.35 2.76 -14.20
N ASP A 100 -33.39 2.75 -13.36
CA ASP A 100 -34.53 3.68 -13.44
C ASP A 100 -34.39 4.89 -12.51
N TYR A 101 -33.29 4.98 -11.75
CA TYR A 101 -33.07 6.03 -10.76
C TYR A 101 -32.04 7.06 -11.22
N LYS A 102 -32.15 8.27 -10.67
CA LYS A 102 -31.12 9.31 -10.77
C LYS A 102 -30.21 9.31 -9.54
N PRO A 103 -28.98 9.86 -9.63
CA PRO A 103 -28.05 9.93 -8.49
C PRO A 103 -28.62 10.61 -7.25
N ASP A 104 -29.54 11.55 -7.41
CA ASP A 104 -30.14 12.35 -6.34
C ASP A 104 -31.52 11.83 -5.90
N ASP A 105 -31.98 10.69 -6.42
CA ASP A 105 -33.30 10.16 -6.10
C ASP A 105 -33.30 9.44 -4.74
N ASP A 106 -33.97 10.03 -3.75
CA ASP A 106 -34.11 9.44 -2.42
C ASP A 106 -34.83 8.08 -2.40
N ALA A 107 -35.59 7.74 -3.46
CA ALA A 107 -36.19 6.43 -3.59
C ALA A 107 -35.14 5.32 -3.80
N LEU A 108 -34.03 5.60 -4.50
CA LEU A 108 -32.93 4.65 -4.72
C LEU A 108 -32.35 4.17 -3.39
N TYR A 109 -32.10 5.10 -2.47
CA TYR A 109 -31.43 4.83 -1.20
C TYR A 109 -32.31 4.07 -0.20
N LYS A 110 -33.61 3.97 -0.49
CA LYS A 110 -34.59 3.15 0.24
C LYS A 110 -34.88 1.82 -0.45
N ASP A 111 -34.36 1.59 -1.64
CA ASP A 111 -34.55 0.34 -2.38
C ASP A 111 -33.89 -0.82 -1.62
N PRO A 112 -34.62 -1.91 -1.31
CA PRO A 112 -34.06 -3.03 -0.55
C PRO A 112 -32.82 -3.67 -1.21
N LYS A 113 -32.72 -3.67 -2.54
CA LYS A 113 -31.55 -4.19 -3.25
C LYS A 113 -30.35 -3.27 -3.09
N PHE A 114 -30.56 -1.95 -3.15
CA PHE A 114 -29.50 -0.99 -2.85
C PHE A 114 -29.03 -1.17 -1.41
N THR A 115 -29.94 -1.17 -0.43
CA THR A 115 -29.60 -1.32 0.99
C THR A 115 -28.84 -2.62 1.27
N ALA A 116 -29.27 -3.74 0.68
CA ALA A 116 -28.57 -5.01 0.84
C ALA A 116 -27.17 -4.99 0.21
N HIS A 117 -27.03 -4.42 -0.99
CA HIS A 117 -25.75 -4.32 -1.67
C HIS A 117 -24.77 -3.42 -0.92
N SER A 118 -25.19 -2.20 -0.56
CA SER A 118 -24.35 -1.22 0.12
C SER A 118 -23.90 -1.71 1.51
N ALA A 119 -24.81 -2.33 2.27
CA ALA A 119 -24.46 -2.97 3.54
C ALA A 119 -23.47 -4.14 3.37
N GLY A 120 -23.61 -4.93 2.30
CA GLY A 120 -22.69 -6.02 1.97
C GLY A 120 -21.26 -5.54 1.68
N VAL A 121 -21.12 -4.40 1.00
CA VAL A 121 -19.81 -3.76 0.77
C VAL A 121 -19.17 -3.35 2.09
N VAL A 122 -19.92 -2.69 2.99
CA VAL A 122 -19.40 -2.34 4.33
C VAL A 122 -19.08 -3.59 5.15
N GLY A 123 -19.88 -4.66 5.04
CA GLY A 123 -19.57 -5.95 5.65
C GLY A 123 -18.26 -6.56 5.15
N THR A 124 -17.91 -6.34 3.89
CA THR A 124 -16.61 -6.76 3.33
C THR A 124 -15.46 -5.97 3.94
N VAL A 125 -15.65 -4.66 4.16
CA VAL A 125 -14.67 -3.83 4.90
C VAL A 125 -14.51 -4.35 6.33
N THR A 126 -15.59 -4.69 7.02
CA THR A 126 -15.53 -5.30 8.36
C THR A 126 -14.74 -6.61 8.36
N ALA A 127 -14.97 -7.49 7.39
CA ALA A 127 -14.22 -8.73 7.29
C ALA A 127 -12.72 -8.48 7.04
N ALA A 128 -12.37 -7.53 6.18
CA ALA A 128 -10.99 -7.16 5.90
C ALA A 128 -10.28 -6.59 7.13
N VAL A 129 -10.95 -5.72 7.90
CA VAL A 129 -10.43 -5.18 9.16
C VAL A 129 -10.25 -6.29 10.20
N GLY A 130 -11.16 -7.26 10.28
CA GLY A 130 -11.01 -8.41 11.18
C GLY A 130 -9.81 -9.31 10.84
N LEU A 131 -9.53 -9.51 9.54
CA LEU A 131 -8.34 -10.25 9.10
C LEU A 131 -7.04 -9.46 9.35
N LEU A 132 -7.09 -8.13 9.24
CA LEU A 132 -6.00 -7.26 9.62
C LEU A 132 -5.72 -7.32 11.13
N GLU A 133 -6.77 -7.30 11.95
CA GLU A 133 -6.70 -7.44 13.41
C GLU A 133 -6.09 -8.78 13.83
N SER A 134 -6.48 -9.88 13.16
CA SER A 134 -5.94 -11.21 13.45
C SER A 134 -4.52 -11.43 12.90
N GLY A 135 -4.01 -10.51 12.06
CA GLY A 135 -2.74 -10.65 11.37
C GLY A 135 -2.73 -11.72 10.26
N ASP A 136 -3.90 -12.19 9.80
CA ASP A 136 -4.02 -13.21 8.75
C ASP A 136 -3.91 -12.57 7.35
N MET A 137 -2.70 -12.12 7.04
CA MET A 137 -2.40 -11.43 5.78
C MET A 137 -2.57 -12.33 4.56
N THR A 138 -2.29 -13.63 4.69
CA THR A 138 -2.45 -14.61 3.60
C THR A 138 -3.91 -14.73 3.17
N THR A 139 -4.82 -14.92 4.13
CA THR A 139 -6.26 -14.98 3.84
C THR A 139 -6.76 -13.63 3.36
N LEU A 140 -6.32 -12.52 3.96
CA LEU A 140 -6.71 -11.17 3.52
C LEU A 140 -6.36 -10.94 2.05
N VAL A 141 -5.11 -11.19 1.65
CA VAL A 141 -4.65 -11.04 0.27
C VAL A 141 -5.47 -11.92 -0.68
N SER A 142 -5.68 -13.20 -0.33
CA SER A 142 -6.47 -14.12 -1.13
C SER A 142 -7.91 -13.65 -1.34
N VAL A 143 -8.60 -13.24 -0.26
CA VAL A 143 -9.98 -12.74 -0.33
C VAL A 143 -10.07 -11.47 -1.18
N LEU A 144 -9.11 -10.56 -1.05
CA LEU A 144 -9.07 -9.32 -1.83
C LEU A 144 -8.82 -9.58 -3.32
N LYS A 145 -7.92 -10.52 -3.66
CA LYS A 145 -7.71 -10.93 -5.06
C LYS A 145 -8.95 -11.58 -5.66
N ASP A 146 -9.62 -12.47 -4.93
CA ASP A 146 -10.87 -13.09 -5.37
C ASP A 146 -11.97 -12.06 -5.61
N LEU A 147 -12.09 -11.08 -4.72
CA LEU A 147 -12.97 -9.93 -4.91
C LEU A 147 -12.58 -9.15 -6.17
N GLY A 148 -11.30 -8.84 -6.35
CA GLY A 148 -10.75 -8.24 -7.57
C GLY A 148 -11.13 -8.97 -8.84
N GLY A 149 -10.96 -10.29 -8.87
CA GLY A 149 -11.32 -11.15 -10.00
C GLY A 149 -12.81 -11.07 -10.35
N LYS A 150 -13.69 -11.01 -9.35
CA LYS A 150 -15.14 -10.78 -9.56
C LYS A 150 -15.45 -9.42 -10.19
N HIS A 151 -14.59 -8.43 -9.97
CA HIS A 151 -14.70 -7.08 -10.54
C HIS A 151 -14.04 -6.92 -11.92
N ALA A 152 -13.26 -7.91 -12.38
CA ALA A 152 -12.51 -7.83 -13.64
C ALA A 152 -13.39 -7.48 -14.86
N LYS A 153 -14.62 -8.00 -14.91
CA LYS A 153 -15.59 -7.78 -16.00
C LYS A 153 -16.00 -6.31 -16.20
N PHE A 154 -15.84 -5.48 -15.17
CA PHE A 154 -16.18 -4.06 -15.23
C PHE A 154 -15.04 -3.19 -15.77
N ASN A 155 -13.85 -3.77 -15.99
CA ASN A 155 -12.65 -3.06 -16.47
C ASN A 155 -12.33 -1.79 -15.67
N PHE A 156 -12.53 -1.83 -14.35
CA PHE A 156 -12.18 -0.73 -13.48
C PHE A 156 -10.68 -0.43 -13.55
N THR A 157 -10.38 0.85 -13.75
CA THR A 157 -9.03 1.42 -13.70
C THR A 157 -8.73 1.94 -12.30
N LYS A 158 -7.46 2.29 -12.04
CA LYS A 158 -7.04 2.92 -10.76
C LYS A 158 -7.93 4.10 -10.35
N VAL A 159 -8.37 4.92 -11.31
CA VAL A 159 -9.25 6.08 -11.06
C VAL A 159 -10.57 5.66 -10.37
N HIS A 160 -11.12 4.50 -10.71
CA HIS A 160 -12.34 3.99 -10.08
C HIS A 160 -12.10 3.55 -8.63
N TYR A 161 -10.95 2.94 -8.35
CA TYR A 161 -10.56 2.59 -6.99
C TYR A 161 -10.27 3.85 -6.17
N ASP A 162 -9.54 4.83 -6.72
CA ASP A 162 -9.28 6.10 -6.04
C ASP A 162 -10.58 6.84 -5.66
N LEU A 163 -11.59 6.80 -6.54
CA LEU A 163 -12.93 7.35 -6.26
C LEU A 163 -13.61 6.67 -5.07
N VAL A 164 -13.55 5.33 -5.00
CA VAL A 164 -14.12 4.55 -3.89
C VAL A 164 -13.34 4.83 -2.60
N GLY A 165 -12.01 4.92 -2.67
CA GLY A 165 -11.17 5.25 -1.53
C GLY A 165 -11.48 6.63 -0.94
N GLY A 166 -11.56 7.66 -1.78
CA GLY A 166 -11.98 8.99 -1.35
C GLY A 166 -13.38 9.01 -0.73
N SER A 167 -14.31 8.23 -1.28
CA SER A 167 -15.68 8.12 -0.77
C SER A 167 -15.76 7.35 0.56
N LEU A 168 -14.90 6.35 0.76
CA LEU A 168 -14.77 5.64 2.03
C LEU A 168 -14.19 6.55 3.11
N LEU A 169 -13.13 7.32 2.80
CA LEU A 169 -12.56 8.29 3.74
C LEU A 169 -13.57 9.36 4.13
N TYR A 170 -14.36 9.87 3.17
CA TYR A 170 -15.47 10.77 3.47
C TYR A 170 -16.51 10.13 4.40
N THR A 171 -16.84 8.85 4.18
CA THR A 171 -17.77 8.10 5.02
C THR A 171 -17.25 7.96 6.45
N LEU A 172 -15.96 7.62 6.59
CA LEU A 172 -15.29 7.50 7.88
C LEU A 172 -15.26 8.84 8.61
N GLU A 173 -14.96 9.94 7.92
CA GLU A 173 -15.01 11.29 8.49
C GLU A 173 -16.40 11.61 9.07
N LYS A 174 -17.48 11.28 8.34
CA LYS A 174 -18.85 11.49 8.83
C LYS A 174 -19.23 10.58 9.99
N ALA A 175 -18.75 9.34 9.99
CA ALA A 175 -19.05 8.37 11.04
C ALA A 175 -18.28 8.64 12.35
N LEU A 176 -17.03 9.09 12.23
CA LEU A 176 -16.09 9.24 13.35
C LEU A 176 -16.06 10.67 13.92
N GLY A 177 -16.40 11.69 13.13
CA GLY A 177 -16.36 13.08 13.55
C GLY A 177 -14.97 13.47 14.07
N ASP A 178 -14.89 14.00 15.30
CA ASP A 178 -13.64 14.39 15.94
C ASP A 178 -12.66 13.23 16.16
N ALA A 179 -13.12 11.97 16.06
CA ALA A 179 -12.27 10.78 16.09
C ALA A 179 -11.46 10.59 14.78
N PHE A 180 -11.85 11.23 13.67
CA PHE A 180 -11.16 11.15 12.39
C PHE A 180 -10.00 12.16 12.30
N THR A 181 -8.95 11.92 13.08
CA THR A 181 -7.76 12.78 13.08
C THR A 181 -6.96 12.64 11.79
N PRO A 182 -6.01 13.57 11.50
CA PRO A 182 -5.08 13.42 10.38
C PRO A 182 -4.32 12.09 10.40
N LYS A 183 -3.94 11.58 11.59
CA LYS A 183 -3.22 10.31 11.73
C LYS A 183 -4.10 9.11 11.44
N VAL A 184 -5.36 9.15 11.91
CA VAL A 184 -6.36 8.13 11.57
C VAL A 184 -6.62 8.11 10.07
N LYS A 185 -6.81 9.28 9.45
CA LYS A 185 -6.98 9.42 8.00
C LYS A 185 -5.81 8.83 7.22
N GLU A 186 -4.58 9.17 7.60
CA GLU A 186 -3.36 8.62 6.99
C GLU A 186 -3.32 7.09 7.09
N SER A 187 -3.67 6.54 8.26
CA SER A 187 -3.69 5.10 8.50
C SER A 187 -4.72 4.38 7.62
N TRP A 188 -5.92 4.96 7.48
CA TRP A 188 -6.95 4.43 6.58
C TRP A 188 -6.58 4.53 5.10
N VAL A 189 -5.87 5.58 4.67
CA VAL A 189 -5.33 5.67 3.31
C VAL A 189 -4.37 4.51 3.05
N GLY A 190 -3.40 4.27 3.95
CA GLY A 190 -2.44 3.17 3.79
C GLY A 190 -3.10 1.79 3.69
N VAL A 191 -4.09 1.50 4.55
CA VAL A 191 -4.82 0.22 4.49
C VAL A 191 -5.67 0.13 3.21
N TYR A 192 -6.35 1.20 2.81
CA TYR A 192 -7.13 1.21 1.57
C TYR A 192 -6.27 1.01 0.33
N ASP A 193 -5.06 1.57 0.32
CA ASP A 193 -4.10 1.39 -0.77
C ASP A 193 -3.70 -0.09 -0.93
N VAL A 194 -3.50 -0.81 0.17
CA VAL A 194 -3.25 -2.27 0.13
C VAL A 194 -4.47 -3.01 -0.44
N ILE A 195 -5.67 -2.69 0.05
CA ILE A 195 -6.93 -3.29 -0.40
C ILE A 195 -7.11 -3.13 -1.91
N SER A 196 -7.03 -1.89 -2.40
CA SER A 196 -7.23 -1.57 -3.81
C SER A 196 -6.17 -2.21 -4.70
N GLN A 197 -4.90 -2.26 -4.27
CA GLN A 197 -3.82 -2.95 -4.98
C GLN A 197 -4.10 -4.44 -5.16
N GLN A 198 -4.46 -5.15 -4.09
CA GLN A 198 -4.73 -6.60 -4.19
C GLN A 198 -5.96 -6.90 -5.06
N MET A 199 -6.99 -6.05 -4.98
CA MET A 199 -8.14 -6.16 -5.88
C MET A 199 -7.76 -5.92 -7.35
N MET A 200 -6.92 -4.93 -7.64
CA MET A 200 -6.43 -4.69 -9.01
C MET A 200 -5.58 -5.87 -9.54
N VAL A 201 -4.74 -6.46 -8.68
CA VAL A 201 -3.97 -7.66 -9.02
C VAL A 201 -4.91 -8.82 -9.37
N GLY A 202 -5.89 -9.12 -8.52
CA GLY A 202 -6.85 -10.19 -8.78
C GLY A 202 -7.70 -9.94 -10.03
N ALA A 203 -8.06 -8.68 -10.31
CA ALA A 203 -8.76 -8.31 -11.54
C ALA A 203 -7.91 -8.55 -12.79
N ALA A 204 -6.63 -8.20 -12.75
CA ALA A 204 -5.68 -8.45 -13.83
C ALA A 204 -5.41 -9.94 -14.04
N GLU A 205 -5.25 -10.71 -12.96
CA GLU A 205 -5.07 -12.16 -12.98
C GLU A 205 -6.28 -12.86 -13.62
N ALA A 206 -7.50 -12.47 -13.23
CA ALA A 206 -8.73 -13.01 -13.81
C ALA A 206 -8.89 -12.66 -15.31
N LYS A 207 -8.49 -11.44 -15.71
CA LYS A 207 -8.48 -11.04 -17.12
C LYS A 207 -7.47 -11.86 -17.92
N ALA A 208 -6.26 -12.06 -17.40
CA ALA A 208 -5.25 -12.92 -18.04
C ALA A 208 -5.74 -14.37 -18.15
N LEU A 209 -6.37 -14.91 -17.10
CA LEU A 209 -6.97 -16.24 -17.09
C LEU A 209 -8.08 -16.38 -18.14
N SER A 210 -8.89 -15.35 -18.37
CA SER A 210 -9.98 -15.40 -19.35
C SER A 210 -9.50 -15.63 -20.80
N HIS A 211 -8.23 -15.34 -21.09
CA HIS A 211 -7.60 -15.56 -22.40
C HIS A 211 -6.93 -16.94 -22.56
N LEU A 212 -6.83 -17.73 -21.49
CA LEU A 212 -6.26 -19.08 -21.51
C LEU A 212 -7.32 -20.13 -21.90
N SER A 213 -6.87 -21.25 -22.47
CA SER A 213 -7.73 -22.42 -22.69
C SER A 213 -8.21 -23.02 -21.36
N GLU A 214 -9.28 -23.83 -21.38
CA GLU A 214 -9.81 -24.46 -20.15
C GLU A 214 -8.80 -25.41 -19.48
N GLU A 215 -7.87 -25.98 -20.26
CA GLU A 215 -6.79 -26.85 -19.80
C GLU A 215 -5.71 -26.03 -19.06
N GLU A 216 -5.27 -24.90 -19.65
CA GLU A 216 -4.32 -23.97 -19.02
C GLU A 216 -4.90 -23.27 -17.78
N LYS A 217 -6.21 -22.97 -17.77
CA LYS A 217 -6.91 -22.48 -16.58
C LYS A 217 -6.91 -23.51 -15.46
N ALA A 218 -7.13 -24.78 -15.78
CA ALA A 218 -7.12 -25.86 -14.79
C ALA A 218 -5.72 -26.07 -14.21
N GLU A 219 -4.68 -26.08 -15.04
CA GLU A 219 -3.28 -26.20 -14.61
C GLU A 219 -2.84 -25.05 -13.70
N LYS A 220 -3.18 -23.80 -14.07
CA LYS A 220 -2.87 -22.63 -13.25
C LYS A 220 -3.64 -22.63 -11.92
N LYS A 221 -4.90 -23.04 -11.92
CA LYS A 221 -5.72 -23.15 -10.70
C LYS A 221 -5.22 -24.27 -9.76
N VAL A 222 -4.71 -25.36 -10.34
CA VAL A 222 -4.03 -26.43 -9.59
C VAL A 222 -2.71 -25.93 -9.02
N ALA A 223 -1.91 -25.18 -9.77
CA ALA A 223 -0.67 -24.57 -9.28
C ALA A 223 -0.94 -23.57 -8.14
N GLU A 224 -1.96 -22.71 -8.27
CA GLU A 224 -2.40 -21.76 -7.23
C GLU A 224 -2.91 -22.47 -5.97
N ALA A 225 -3.67 -23.56 -6.11
CA ALA A 225 -4.16 -24.37 -4.99
C ALA A 225 -3.05 -25.18 -4.28
N ILE A 226 -2.00 -25.56 -5.01
CA ILE A 226 -0.78 -26.17 -4.47
C ILE A 226 0.02 -25.13 -3.68
N VAL A 227 0.13 -23.92 -4.20
CA VAL A 227 0.82 -22.79 -3.55
C VAL A 227 0.07 -22.30 -2.31
N SER A 228 -1.28 -22.33 -2.31
CA SER A 228 -2.11 -21.91 -1.17
C SER A 228 -2.44 -23.03 -0.17
N GLY A 229 -2.07 -24.28 -0.47
CA GLY A 229 -2.22 -25.43 0.42
C GLY A 229 -3.64 -25.98 0.57
N SER A 230 -4.61 -25.61 -0.29
CA SER A 230 -6.04 -25.86 -0.03
C SER A 230 -6.63 -27.16 -0.61
N TYR A 231 -5.84 -28.11 -1.10
CA TYR A 231 -6.38 -29.32 -1.76
C TYR A 231 -6.12 -30.61 -0.97
N LEU A 232 -7.20 -31.18 -0.41
CA LEU A 232 -7.29 -32.59 -0.05
C LEU A 232 -8.35 -33.24 -0.94
N LEU A 233 -7.95 -34.13 -1.85
CA LEU A 233 -8.88 -35.04 -2.51
C LEU A 233 -9.06 -36.30 -1.68
N THR A 234 -10.30 -36.74 -1.55
CA THR A 234 -10.69 -37.98 -0.87
C THR A 234 -10.18 -39.22 -1.62
N GLU A 235 -9.78 -40.25 -0.88
CA GLU A 235 -9.27 -41.57 -1.35
C GLU A 235 -10.07 -42.19 -2.50
N ALA A 236 -11.37 -41.91 -2.62
CA ALA A 236 -12.22 -42.44 -3.67
C ALA A 236 -11.85 -41.98 -5.09
N ALA A 237 -11.24 -40.81 -5.24
CA ALA A 237 -10.81 -40.28 -6.55
C ALA A 237 -9.44 -40.84 -7.01
N ALA A 238 -8.64 -41.37 -6.08
CA ALA A 238 -7.25 -41.78 -6.32
C ALA A 238 -7.10 -43.15 -7.02
N ASN A 239 -8.14 -43.98 -7.07
CA ASN A 239 -8.03 -45.40 -7.43
C ASN A 239 -8.26 -45.74 -8.93
N LYS A 240 -8.34 -44.77 -9.85
CA LYS A 240 -8.64 -45.05 -11.27
C LYS A 240 -7.50 -44.89 -12.27
N ASP A 241 -6.37 -44.28 -11.92
CA ASP A 241 -5.31 -44.01 -12.88
C ASP A 241 -3.92 -44.32 -12.33
N LYS A 242 -3.18 -45.20 -13.02
CA LYS A 242 -1.86 -45.68 -12.55
C LYS A 242 -0.77 -44.60 -12.64
N GLU A 243 -0.88 -43.67 -13.58
CA GLU A 243 0.04 -42.53 -13.70
C GLU A 243 -0.21 -41.47 -12.62
N ILE A 244 -1.47 -41.22 -12.28
CA ILE A 244 -1.86 -40.31 -11.18
C ILE A 244 -1.49 -40.91 -9.82
N ALA A 245 -1.57 -42.23 -9.66
CA ALA A 245 -1.12 -42.91 -8.45
C ALA A 245 0.41 -42.81 -8.25
N GLU A 246 1.21 -42.89 -9.32
CA GLU A 246 2.66 -42.70 -9.24
C GLU A 246 3.02 -41.22 -9.02
N GLN A 247 2.31 -40.28 -9.66
CA GLN A 247 2.46 -38.85 -9.35
C GLN A 247 2.11 -38.54 -7.90
N ASN A 248 1.05 -39.13 -7.34
CA ASN A 248 0.69 -38.97 -5.93
C ASN A 248 1.71 -39.62 -4.99
N ARG A 249 2.34 -40.73 -5.40
CA ARG A 249 3.46 -41.34 -4.67
C ARG A 249 4.68 -40.43 -4.65
N LEU A 250 5.02 -39.82 -5.79
CA LEU A 250 6.10 -38.85 -5.91
C LEU A 250 5.81 -37.55 -5.14
N ILE A 251 4.57 -37.06 -5.17
CA ILE A 251 4.13 -35.89 -4.40
C ILE A 251 4.11 -36.20 -2.90
N ALA A 252 3.72 -37.41 -2.48
CA ALA A 252 3.79 -37.85 -1.10
C ALA A 252 5.25 -38.04 -0.64
N GLU A 253 6.15 -38.53 -1.50
CA GLU A 253 7.59 -38.60 -1.24
C GLU A 253 8.26 -37.20 -1.23
N GLN A 254 7.77 -36.27 -2.04
CA GLN A 254 8.16 -34.86 -2.02
C GLN A 254 7.63 -34.16 -0.77
N ARG A 255 6.38 -34.41 -0.35
CA ARG A 255 5.82 -33.94 0.93
C ARG A 255 6.55 -34.52 2.11
N LYS A 256 6.90 -35.81 2.10
CA LYS A 256 7.69 -36.42 3.17
C LYS A 256 9.11 -35.84 3.21
N ARG A 257 9.68 -35.48 2.05
CA ARG A 257 10.91 -34.67 1.97
C ARG A 257 10.70 -33.25 2.51
N PHE A 258 9.58 -32.59 2.20
CA PHE A 258 9.26 -31.22 2.59
C PHE A 258 8.89 -31.08 4.09
N GLU A 259 8.15 -32.04 4.63
CA GLU A 259 7.84 -32.17 6.07
C GLU A 259 9.07 -32.58 6.88
N GLN A 260 10.03 -33.29 6.26
CA GLN A 260 11.36 -33.53 6.85
C GLN A 260 12.30 -32.34 6.70
N THR A 261 11.97 -31.34 5.88
CA THR A 261 12.70 -30.07 5.72
C THR A 261 11.81 -28.88 6.10
N GLY A 262 11.35 -28.84 7.35
CA GLY A 262 10.55 -27.70 7.83
C GLY A 262 11.26 -26.35 7.60
N THR A 263 10.55 -25.36 7.05
CA THR A 263 10.95 -23.95 7.14
C THR A 263 9.75 -23.04 7.40
N SER A 264 9.53 -22.78 8.69
CA SER A 264 8.84 -21.63 9.27
C SER A 264 9.69 -20.37 9.04
N LYS A 265 9.63 -19.76 7.85
CA LYS A 265 10.38 -18.52 7.53
C LYS A 265 9.44 -17.34 7.31
N THR A 266 9.70 -16.25 8.02
CA THR A 266 9.03 -14.94 7.91
C THR A 266 9.39 -14.24 6.59
N PRO A 267 8.61 -13.22 6.14
CA PRO A 267 8.95 -12.45 4.95
C PRO A 267 10.35 -11.84 4.97
N ASN A 268 10.81 -11.36 6.12
CA ASN A 268 12.16 -10.80 6.28
C ASN A 268 13.23 -11.88 6.10
N GLU A 269 13.04 -13.08 6.67
CA GLU A 269 13.97 -14.20 6.49
C GLU A 269 14.07 -14.63 5.01
N LEU A 270 12.95 -14.63 4.29
CA LEU A 270 12.92 -14.93 2.86
C LEU A 270 13.69 -13.89 2.03
N VAL A 271 13.49 -12.59 2.32
CA VAL A 271 14.22 -11.50 1.65
C VAL A 271 15.72 -11.61 1.93
N VAL A 272 16.11 -11.83 3.19
CA VAL A 272 17.52 -11.95 3.59
C VAL A 272 18.19 -13.16 2.94
N GLU A 273 17.53 -14.32 2.93
CA GLU A 273 18.07 -15.55 2.36
C GLU A 273 18.19 -15.48 0.84
N THR A 274 17.15 -14.97 0.17
CA THR A 274 17.17 -14.86 -1.29
C THR A 274 18.14 -13.79 -1.75
N TRP A 275 18.26 -12.66 -1.03
CA TRP A 275 19.34 -11.71 -1.30
C TRP A 275 20.72 -12.34 -1.11
N ALA A 276 20.92 -13.15 -0.06
CA ALA A 276 22.17 -13.87 0.15
C ALA A 276 22.50 -14.82 -1.03
N THR A 277 21.49 -15.30 -1.76
CA THR A 277 21.69 -16.07 -3.00
C THR A 277 22.10 -15.18 -4.16
N VAL A 278 21.45 -14.02 -4.34
CA VAL A 278 21.84 -13.02 -5.36
C VAL A 278 23.29 -12.58 -5.18
N THR A 279 23.73 -12.33 -3.93
CA THR A 279 25.10 -11.86 -3.65
C THR A 279 26.20 -12.87 -4.00
N LYS A 280 25.86 -14.15 -4.23
CA LYS A 280 26.81 -15.19 -4.67
C LYS A 280 27.12 -15.11 -6.17
N ILE A 281 26.34 -14.36 -6.95
CA ILE A 281 26.60 -14.17 -8.37
C ILE A 281 27.91 -13.36 -8.53
N PRO A 282 28.86 -13.79 -9.37
CA PRO A 282 30.05 -13.01 -9.66
C PRO A 282 29.68 -11.60 -10.15
N ASP A 283 30.29 -10.57 -9.55
CA ASP A 283 29.96 -9.16 -9.84
C ASP A 283 28.45 -8.84 -9.69
N TYR A 284 27.75 -9.46 -8.73
CA TYR A 284 26.28 -9.34 -8.61
C TYR A 284 25.76 -7.90 -8.66
N GLN A 285 26.50 -6.92 -8.11
CA GLN A 285 26.08 -5.51 -8.13
C GLN A 285 26.03 -4.95 -9.54
N LYS A 286 27.02 -5.29 -10.38
CA LYS A 286 27.05 -4.89 -11.79
C LYS A 286 25.98 -5.64 -12.59
N VAL A 287 25.89 -6.95 -12.40
CA VAL A 287 24.93 -7.81 -13.12
C VAL A 287 23.49 -7.42 -12.81
N ALA A 288 23.12 -7.37 -11.53
CA ALA A 288 21.78 -6.98 -11.12
C ALA A 288 21.49 -5.51 -11.46
N GLY A 289 22.49 -4.63 -11.34
CA GLY A 289 22.36 -3.22 -11.68
C GLY A 289 22.09 -3.01 -13.17
N GLU A 290 22.80 -3.73 -14.04
CA GLU A 290 22.56 -3.69 -15.49
C GLU A 290 21.15 -4.19 -15.82
N ILE A 291 20.73 -5.35 -15.29
CA ILE A 291 19.37 -5.89 -15.53
C ILE A 291 18.29 -4.89 -15.08
N LEU A 292 18.48 -4.30 -13.89
CA LEU A 292 17.56 -3.32 -13.32
C LEU A 292 17.40 -2.10 -14.23
N PHE A 293 18.50 -1.47 -14.63
CA PHE A 293 18.45 -0.25 -15.43
C PHE A 293 18.07 -0.50 -16.90
N ARG A 294 18.46 -1.64 -17.48
CA ARG A 294 17.91 -2.09 -18.78
C ARG A 294 16.40 -2.14 -18.73
N ARG A 295 15.83 -2.75 -17.67
CA ARG A 295 14.38 -2.83 -17.51
C ARG A 295 13.73 -1.46 -17.31
N ILE A 296 14.36 -0.58 -16.53
CA ILE A 296 13.86 0.79 -16.34
C ILE A 296 13.79 1.56 -17.66
N PHE A 297 14.86 1.54 -18.46
CA PHE A 297 14.91 2.28 -19.72
C PHE A 297 14.07 1.64 -20.83
N GLU A 298 13.87 0.32 -20.79
CA GLU A 298 12.91 -0.37 -21.65
C GLU A 298 11.47 0.08 -21.37
N LEU A 299 11.11 0.24 -20.10
CA LEU A 299 9.77 0.68 -19.68
C LEU A 299 9.58 2.19 -19.82
N ASN A 300 10.64 2.98 -19.66
CA ASN A 300 10.63 4.43 -19.78
C ASN A 300 11.99 4.96 -20.25
N GLY A 301 12.14 5.09 -21.57
CA GLY A 301 13.38 5.58 -22.19
C GLY A 301 13.75 7.01 -21.78
N ASP A 302 12.77 7.85 -21.46
CA ASP A 302 13.00 9.24 -21.04
C ASP A 302 13.74 9.33 -19.70
N ALA A 303 13.71 8.26 -18.88
CA ALA A 303 14.47 8.20 -17.63
C ALA A 303 15.98 8.29 -17.86
N LEU A 304 16.47 7.97 -19.06
CA LEU A 304 17.89 8.10 -19.40
C LEU A 304 18.36 9.56 -19.33
N ALA A 305 17.49 10.52 -19.65
CA ALA A 305 17.80 11.95 -19.68
C ALA A 305 18.18 12.53 -18.31
N ILE A 306 17.85 11.84 -17.22
CA ILE A 306 18.21 12.23 -15.85
C ILE A 306 19.72 12.07 -15.62
N PHE A 307 20.37 11.18 -16.36
CA PHE A 307 21.79 10.87 -16.22
C PHE A 307 22.61 11.77 -17.13
N SER A 308 23.28 12.76 -16.54
CA SER A 308 24.16 13.68 -17.28
C SER A 308 25.28 12.99 -18.07
N PHE A 309 25.72 11.81 -17.66
CA PHE A 309 26.71 11.02 -18.39
C PHE A 309 26.13 10.25 -19.60
N ALA A 310 24.80 10.23 -19.76
CA ALA A 310 24.12 9.41 -20.74
C ALA A 310 23.44 10.18 -21.88
N GLN A 311 23.72 11.48 -22.01
CA GLN A 311 23.06 12.36 -22.99
C GLN A 311 23.24 11.93 -24.45
N ASP A 312 24.35 11.26 -24.76
CA ASP A 312 24.67 10.81 -26.12
C ASP A 312 24.29 9.34 -26.39
N TYR A 313 23.76 8.64 -25.38
CA TYR A 313 23.35 7.24 -25.50
C TYR A 313 21.84 7.11 -25.71
N LYS A 314 21.44 6.00 -26.35
CA LYS A 314 20.06 5.51 -26.38
C LYS A 314 19.87 4.40 -25.33
N PRO A 315 18.63 4.16 -24.88
CA PRO A 315 18.28 3.08 -23.97
C PRO A 315 18.78 1.69 -24.38
N ASP A 316 18.87 1.40 -25.68
CA ASP A 316 19.27 0.10 -26.22
C ASP A 316 20.77 0.01 -26.59
N ASP A 317 21.55 1.07 -26.36
CA ASP A 317 22.97 1.08 -26.70
C ASP A 317 23.79 0.23 -25.72
N ASP A 318 24.34 -0.89 -26.19
CA ASP A 318 25.22 -1.74 -25.38
C ASP A 318 26.49 -1.03 -24.85
N ALA A 319 26.89 0.07 -25.47
CA ALA A 319 27.99 0.91 -25.00
C ALA A 319 27.66 1.62 -23.67
N LEU A 320 26.40 2.03 -23.45
CA LEU A 320 25.94 2.66 -22.20
C LEU A 320 26.19 1.74 -21.01
N TYR A 321 25.83 0.47 -21.15
CA TYR A 321 25.92 -0.52 -20.06
C TYR A 321 27.36 -0.94 -19.73
N LYS A 322 28.32 -0.55 -20.57
CA LYS A 322 29.76 -0.72 -20.34
C LYS A 322 30.43 0.56 -19.85
N ASP A 323 29.72 1.69 -19.82
CA ASP A 323 30.26 2.97 -19.38
C ASP A 323 30.66 2.89 -17.89
N PRO A 324 31.88 3.30 -17.51
CA PRO A 324 32.33 3.27 -16.12
C PRO A 324 31.44 4.06 -15.14
N LYS A 325 30.84 5.18 -15.60
CA LYS A 325 29.96 6.00 -14.76
C LYS A 325 28.60 5.31 -14.57
N PHE A 326 28.07 4.71 -15.62
CA PHE A 326 26.86 3.90 -15.54
C PHE A 326 27.05 2.72 -14.60
N THR A 327 28.09 1.91 -14.83
CA THR A 327 28.35 0.70 -14.04
C THR A 327 28.60 1.03 -12.57
N ALA A 328 29.30 2.13 -12.27
CA ALA A 328 29.47 2.61 -10.89
C ALA A 328 28.13 3.02 -10.25
N HIS A 329 27.29 3.76 -10.96
CA HIS A 329 25.98 4.17 -10.46
C HIS A 329 25.05 2.96 -10.24
N ALA A 330 24.93 2.07 -11.23
CA ALA A 330 24.14 0.86 -11.16
C ALA A 330 24.57 -0.03 -9.99
N SER A 331 25.89 -0.19 -9.80
CA SER A 331 26.44 -0.95 -8.68
C SER A 331 26.15 -0.31 -7.33
N ALA A 332 26.18 1.04 -7.25
CA ALA A 332 25.86 1.77 -6.04
C ALA A 332 24.39 1.57 -5.63
N VAL A 333 23.46 1.61 -6.58
CA VAL A 333 22.02 1.35 -6.33
C VAL A 333 21.81 -0.06 -5.77
N VAL A 334 22.41 -1.08 -6.39
CA VAL A 334 22.33 -2.45 -5.84
C VAL A 334 23.03 -2.56 -4.48
N GLY A 335 24.11 -1.82 -4.27
CA GLY A 335 24.78 -1.72 -2.96
C GLY A 335 23.87 -1.13 -1.88
N THR A 336 23.04 -0.15 -2.22
CA THR A 336 22.00 0.37 -1.30
C THR A 336 20.97 -0.69 -0.95
N VAL A 337 20.53 -1.51 -1.90
CA VAL A 337 19.64 -2.66 -1.62
C VAL A 337 20.33 -3.63 -0.66
N THR A 338 21.62 -3.94 -0.88
CA THR A 338 22.40 -4.78 0.04
C THR A 338 22.47 -4.20 1.45
N ALA A 339 22.71 -2.90 1.59
CA ALA A 339 22.73 -2.25 2.89
C ALA A 339 21.36 -2.31 3.59
N ALA A 340 20.28 -2.05 2.85
CA ALA A 340 18.91 -2.13 3.37
C ALA A 340 18.55 -3.54 3.85
N VAL A 341 18.88 -4.58 3.08
CA VAL A 341 18.70 -5.98 3.50
C VAL A 341 19.56 -6.31 4.71
N GLY A 342 20.77 -5.76 4.80
CA GLY A 342 21.63 -5.90 5.98
C GLY A 342 21.02 -5.32 7.25
N LEU A 343 20.42 -4.13 7.17
CA LEU A 343 19.72 -3.49 8.29
C LEU A 343 18.43 -4.25 8.64
N LEU A 344 17.70 -4.75 7.64
CA LEU A 344 16.52 -5.60 7.85
C LEU A 344 16.90 -6.89 8.60
N LYS A 345 18.01 -7.53 8.21
CA LYS A 345 18.56 -8.71 8.90
C LYS A 345 18.97 -8.41 10.34
N ALA A 346 19.48 -7.20 10.59
CA ALA A 346 19.86 -6.76 11.92
C ALA A 346 18.68 -6.28 12.77
N GLU A 347 17.45 -6.29 12.21
CA GLU A 347 16.24 -5.74 12.83
C GLU A 347 16.36 -4.26 13.23
N ASP A 348 17.30 -3.53 12.62
CA ASP A 348 17.55 -2.11 12.90
C ASP A 348 16.67 -1.21 12.01
N MET A 349 15.38 -1.23 12.33
CA MET A 349 14.37 -0.46 11.58
C MET A 349 14.57 1.05 11.73
N THR A 350 15.09 1.52 12.87
CA THR A 350 15.35 2.94 13.11
C THR A 350 16.42 3.47 12.15
N THR A 351 17.56 2.78 12.06
CA THR A 351 18.62 3.16 11.12
C THR A 351 18.16 2.97 9.67
N LEU A 352 17.42 1.90 9.38
CA LEU A 352 16.89 1.66 8.03
C LEU A 352 15.99 2.81 7.56
N VAL A 353 15.01 3.22 8.36
CA VAL A 353 14.11 4.34 8.04
C VAL A 353 14.91 5.64 7.84
N SER A 354 15.87 5.93 8.73
CA SER A 354 16.73 7.11 8.63
C SER A 354 17.52 7.15 7.31
N VAL A 355 18.20 6.04 6.98
CA VAL A 355 18.98 5.92 5.73
C VAL A 355 18.08 6.07 4.50
N LEU A 356 16.89 5.49 4.50
CA LEU A 356 15.94 5.58 3.40
C LEU A 356 15.40 7.00 3.22
N LYS A 357 15.11 7.72 4.30
CA LYS A 357 14.70 9.13 4.24
C LYS A 357 15.82 10.01 3.72
N ASP A 358 17.06 9.83 4.19
CA ASP A 358 18.23 10.57 3.68
C ASP A 358 18.46 10.35 2.19
N LEU A 359 18.29 9.10 1.73
CA LEU A 359 18.33 8.79 0.30
C LEU A 359 17.17 9.47 -0.43
N GLY A 360 15.96 9.44 0.11
CA GLY A 360 14.80 10.17 -0.39
C GLY A 360 15.09 11.66 -0.58
N GLY A 361 15.65 12.31 0.44
CA GLY A 361 16.03 13.72 0.39
C GLY A 361 17.03 14.03 -0.74
N LYS A 362 18.02 13.15 -0.98
CA LYS A 362 18.94 13.29 -2.12
C LYS A 362 18.24 13.18 -3.49
N HIS A 363 17.10 12.50 -3.55
CA HIS A 363 16.28 12.36 -4.76
C HIS A 363 15.23 13.46 -4.91
N ALA A 364 15.00 14.31 -3.89
CA ALA A 364 13.96 15.35 -3.91
C ALA A 364 14.06 16.29 -5.12
N LYS A 365 15.28 16.65 -5.53
CA LYS A 365 15.54 17.54 -6.68
C LYS A 365 15.00 17.03 -8.02
N PHE A 366 14.79 15.71 -8.15
CA PHE A 366 14.28 15.11 -9.38
C PHE A 366 12.75 15.11 -9.46
N ASN A 367 12.05 15.45 -8.37
CA ASN A 367 10.59 15.48 -8.28
C ASN A 367 9.92 14.20 -8.80
N PHE A 368 10.47 13.04 -8.45
CA PHE A 368 9.86 11.78 -8.81
C PHE A 368 8.46 11.64 -8.20
N THR A 369 7.52 11.28 -9.06
CA THR A 369 6.16 10.84 -8.73
C THR A 369 6.17 9.39 -8.26
N LYS A 370 5.10 8.99 -7.58
CA LYS A 370 4.89 7.59 -7.18
C LYS A 370 5.03 6.61 -8.35
N VAL A 371 4.59 6.99 -9.56
CA VAL A 371 4.69 6.14 -10.77
C VAL A 371 6.14 5.78 -11.10
N GLN A 372 7.07 6.71 -10.90
CA GLN A 372 8.50 6.46 -11.15
C GLN A 372 9.10 5.54 -10.08
N TYR A 373 8.67 5.64 -8.82
CA TYR A 373 9.01 4.66 -7.79
C TYR A 373 8.44 3.27 -8.12
N ASP A 374 7.14 3.18 -8.46
CA ASP A 374 6.50 1.91 -8.83
C ASP A 374 7.22 1.21 -10.01
N LEU A 375 7.71 1.98 -10.99
CA LEU A 375 8.49 1.47 -12.12
C LEU A 375 9.83 0.86 -11.67
N VAL A 376 10.53 1.50 -10.73
CA VAL A 376 11.76 0.96 -10.12
C VAL A 376 11.46 -0.33 -9.36
N GLY A 377 10.35 -0.39 -8.62
CA GLY A 377 9.92 -1.59 -7.91
C GLY A 377 9.66 -2.77 -8.82
N GLY A 378 8.89 -2.57 -9.89
CA GLY A 378 8.65 -3.60 -10.89
C GLY A 378 9.94 -4.07 -11.58
N SER A 379 10.88 -3.15 -11.82
CA SER A 379 12.18 -3.47 -12.42
C SER A 379 13.09 -4.24 -11.46
N LEU A 380 13.06 -3.93 -10.15
CA LEU A 380 13.78 -4.69 -9.13
C LEU A 380 13.27 -6.13 -9.03
N LEU A 381 11.94 -6.32 -9.01
CA LEU A 381 11.34 -7.65 -8.98
C LEU A 381 11.70 -8.47 -10.22
N TYR A 382 11.71 -7.84 -11.40
CA TYR A 382 12.18 -8.47 -12.63
C TYR A 382 13.66 -8.89 -12.52
N THR A 383 14.52 -8.03 -11.97
CA THR A 383 15.93 -8.36 -11.74
C THR A 383 16.09 -9.55 -10.79
N LEU A 384 15.33 -9.58 -9.70
CA LEU A 384 15.34 -10.67 -8.73
C LEU A 384 14.88 -11.98 -9.36
N GLU A 385 13.82 -11.96 -10.17
CA GLU A 385 13.35 -13.12 -10.94
C GLU A 385 14.46 -13.68 -11.84
N LYS A 386 15.16 -12.81 -12.58
CA LYS A 386 16.28 -13.22 -13.44
C LYS A 386 17.49 -13.75 -12.66
N ALA A 387 17.78 -13.17 -11.50
CA ALA A 387 18.92 -13.57 -10.68
C ALA A 387 18.68 -14.87 -9.90
N LEU A 388 17.44 -15.10 -9.45
CA LEU A 388 17.09 -16.22 -8.57
C LEU A 388 16.52 -17.42 -9.33
N GLY A 389 15.98 -17.24 -10.54
CA GLY A 389 15.37 -18.31 -11.32
C GLY A 389 14.29 -19.04 -10.51
N ASP A 390 14.38 -20.36 -10.41
CA ASP A 390 13.43 -21.21 -9.67
C ASP A 390 13.32 -20.87 -8.18
N ALA A 391 14.32 -20.18 -7.61
CA ALA A 391 14.27 -19.70 -6.23
C ALA A 391 13.37 -18.47 -6.04
N PHE A 392 12.94 -17.80 -7.12
CA PHE A 392 11.99 -16.69 -7.08
C PHE A 392 10.54 -17.19 -7.00
N THR A 393 10.24 -17.88 -5.91
CA THR A 393 8.90 -18.43 -5.66
C THR A 393 7.87 -17.31 -5.44
N PRO A 394 6.56 -17.60 -5.52
CA PRO A 394 5.52 -16.62 -5.22
C PRO A 394 5.66 -15.96 -3.84
N GLY A 395 6.02 -16.74 -2.80
CA GLY A 395 6.23 -16.21 -1.44
C GLY A 395 7.46 -15.31 -1.33
N VAL A 396 8.53 -15.60 -2.09
CA VAL A 396 9.69 -14.71 -2.20
C VAL A 396 9.31 -13.41 -2.89
N LYS A 397 8.59 -13.48 -4.02
CA LYS A 397 8.09 -12.31 -4.74
C LYS A 397 7.24 -11.41 -3.85
N GLU A 398 6.30 -12.00 -3.11
CA GLU A 398 5.42 -11.26 -2.19
C GLU A 398 6.22 -10.59 -1.05
N SER A 399 7.20 -11.29 -0.49
CA SER A 399 8.07 -10.74 0.56
C SER A 399 8.88 -9.54 0.05
N TRP A 400 9.42 -9.63 -1.17
CA TRP A 400 10.13 -8.52 -1.81
C TRP A 400 9.23 -7.35 -2.19
N VAL A 401 7.98 -7.60 -2.60
CA VAL A 401 6.97 -6.54 -2.81
C VAL A 401 6.73 -5.77 -1.52
N GLY A 402 6.54 -6.46 -0.40
CA GLY A 402 6.34 -5.84 0.91
C GLY A 402 7.52 -4.96 1.33
N VAL A 403 8.75 -5.50 1.26
CA VAL A 403 9.97 -4.75 1.60
C VAL A 403 10.18 -3.56 0.68
N TYR A 404 9.98 -3.72 -0.63
CA TYR A 404 10.09 -2.61 -1.57
C TYR A 404 9.05 -1.51 -1.31
N GLY A 405 7.82 -1.88 -0.93
CA GLY A 405 6.79 -0.94 -0.52
C GLY A 405 7.28 0.02 0.56
N VAL A 406 7.80 -0.54 1.66
CA VAL A 406 8.38 0.24 2.77
C VAL A 406 9.54 1.12 2.30
N ILE A 407 10.45 0.58 1.48
CA ILE A 407 11.58 1.35 0.92
C ILE A 407 11.09 2.58 0.15
N SER A 408 10.16 2.37 -0.78
CA SER A 408 9.64 3.43 -1.64
C SER A 408 8.89 4.50 -0.84
N GLU A 409 8.12 4.08 0.18
CA GLU A 409 7.38 4.98 1.06
C GLU A 409 8.33 5.89 1.86
N GLN A 410 9.36 5.33 2.50
CA GLN A 410 10.32 6.13 3.28
C GLN A 410 11.16 7.06 2.40
N MET A 411 11.51 6.63 1.18
CA MET A 411 12.19 7.50 0.22
C MET A 411 11.29 8.66 -0.24
N MET A 412 10.00 8.41 -0.51
CA MET A 412 9.06 9.48 -0.88
C MET A 412 8.84 10.45 0.30
N ALA A 413 8.73 9.94 1.53
CA ALA A 413 8.61 10.75 2.73
C ALA A 413 9.84 11.67 2.92
N GLY A 414 11.06 11.11 2.83
CA GLY A 414 12.29 11.90 2.92
C GLY A 414 12.44 12.93 1.79
N ALA A 415 11.98 12.60 0.59
CA ALA A 415 11.96 13.56 -0.52
C ALA A 415 10.99 14.72 -0.26
N ALA A 416 9.81 14.44 0.29
CA ALA A 416 8.82 15.44 0.67
C ALA A 416 9.31 16.34 1.81
N GLU A 417 9.94 15.76 2.83
CA GLU A 417 10.55 16.48 3.96
C GLU A 417 11.66 17.44 3.47
N ALA A 418 12.58 16.96 2.63
CA ALA A 418 13.63 17.80 2.06
C ALA A 418 13.07 18.96 1.22
N LYS A 419 12.00 18.70 0.47
CA LYS A 419 11.31 19.75 -0.30
C LYS A 419 10.65 20.79 0.61
N ALA A 420 9.97 20.36 1.66
CA ALA A 420 9.35 21.25 2.64
C ALA A 420 10.40 22.13 3.34
N ASN A 421 11.52 21.55 3.79
CA ASN A 421 12.61 22.29 4.42
C ASN A 421 13.22 23.33 3.47
N SER A 422 13.42 22.97 2.20
CA SER A 422 13.95 23.91 1.19
C SER A 422 13.01 25.08 0.86
N LEU A 423 11.70 24.91 1.11
CA LEU A 423 10.70 25.98 0.96
C LEU A 423 10.66 26.86 2.21
N ALA A 424 10.76 26.26 3.40
CA ALA A 424 10.84 26.99 4.66
C ALA A 424 12.09 27.89 4.75
N GLU A 425 13.26 27.41 4.31
CA GLU A 425 14.49 28.23 4.25
C GLU A 425 14.35 29.43 3.30
N LYS A 426 13.62 29.26 2.18
CA LYS A 426 13.36 30.36 1.24
C LYS A 426 12.35 31.37 1.76
N ASP A 427 11.33 30.92 2.51
CA ASP A 427 10.36 31.82 3.13
C ASP A 427 10.99 32.58 4.32
N GLU A 428 11.93 31.98 5.05
CA GLU A 428 12.73 32.70 6.04
C GLU A 428 13.57 33.81 5.39
N ASP A 429 14.26 33.55 4.28
CA ASP A 429 15.07 34.57 3.57
C ASP A 429 14.22 35.73 2.99
N VAL A 430 12.94 35.51 2.68
CA VAL A 430 12.02 36.55 2.18
C VAL A 430 11.46 37.43 3.31
N LEU A 431 11.49 36.97 4.56
CA LEU A 431 11.00 37.73 5.72
C LEU A 431 12.02 38.75 6.26
N TRP A 432 13.23 38.83 5.69
CA TRP A 432 14.29 39.77 6.09
C TRP A 432 14.59 40.90 5.07
N VAL A 433 13.82 41.04 3.99
CA VAL A 433 13.92 42.15 3.01
C VAL A 433 12.61 42.93 3.00
#